data_AF-A0A937J9N5-F1
#
_entry.id   AF-A0A937J9N5-F1
#
_cell.length_a   1.000
_cell.length_b   1.000
_cell.length_c   1.000
_cell.angle_alpha   90.00
_cell.angle_beta   90.00
_cell.angle_gamma   90.00
#
_symmetry.space_group_name_H-M   'P 1'
#
loop_
_entity.id
_entity.type
_entity.pdbx_description
1 polymer ?
#
loop_
_entity_poly.entity_id
_entity_poly.type
_entity_poly.pdbx_seq_one_letter_code
_entity_poly.pdbx_strand_id
1 'polypeptide(L)' 'DLGMEAIYAFTVKDMPVSVAVDAQGTSVHITGPKTWQAAIEEQAIELF' A
#
# COMPACT_ATOMS: atom_id res chain seq x y z
N ASP A 1 -23.70 -14.65 5.41
CA ASP A 1 -24.11 -13.47 4.66
C ASP A 1 -22.94 -12.50 4.70
N LEU A 2 -22.24 -12.30 3.58
CA LEU A 2 -20.94 -11.61 3.55
C LEU A 2 -21.08 -10.07 3.57
N GLY A 3 -22.28 -9.53 3.32
CA GLY A 3 -22.57 -8.11 3.47
C GLY A 3 -21.51 -7.20 2.82
N MET A 4 -20.95 -6.28 3.61
CA MET A 4 -19.92 -5.33 3.16
C MET A 4 -18.55 -5.96 2.89
N GLU A 5 -18.33 -7.22 3.27
CA GLU A 5 -17.06 -7.94 3.09
C GLU A 5 -17.03 -8.75 1.78
N ALA A 6 -18.15 -8.82 1.05
CA ALA A 6 -18.16 -9.47 -0.26
C ALA A 6 -17.35 -8.68 -1.31
N ILE A 7 -16.87 -9.40 -2.34
CA ILE A 7 -16.10 -8.80 -3.44
C ILE A 7 -17.08 -8.17 -4.44
N TYR A 8 -16.90 -6.88 -4.72
CA TYR A 8 -17.70 -6.13 -5.67
C TYR A 8 -16.83 -5.37 -6.67
N ALA A 9 -17.32 -5.23 -7.90
CA ALA A 9 -16.68 -4.44 -8.94
C ALA A 9 -17.52 -3.19 -9.22
N PHE A 10 -16.90 -2.01 -9.18
CA PHE A 10 -17.55 -0.74 -9.47
C PHE A 10 -16.71 0.06 -10.46
N THR A 11 -17.35 0.67 -11.44
CA THR A 11 -16.75 1.71 -12.29
C THR A 11 -17.01 3.05 -11.62
N VAL A 12 -15.96 3.70 -11.12
CA VAL A 12 -16.07 5.01 -10.48
C VAL A 12 -15.42 6.08 -11.34
N LYS A 13 -16.06 7.24 -11.43
CA LYS A 13 -15.54 8.44 -12.07
C LYS A 13 -15.33 9.52 -11.01
N ASP A 14 -14.24 10.28 -11.14
CA ASP A 14 -13.92 11.44 -10.29
C ASP A 14 -13.95 11.12 -8.79
N MET A 15 -13.25 10.05 -8.37
CA MET A 15 -13.09 9.69 -6.96
C MET A 15 -11.98 10.55 -6.34
N PRO A 16 -12.29 11.54 -5.49
CA PRO A 16 -11.26 12.32 -4.83
C PRO A 16 -10.52 11.45 -3.82
N VAL A 17 -9.19 11.41 -3.95
CA VAL A 17 -8.29 10.72 -3.02
C VAL A 17 -7.29 11.70 -2.43
N SER A 18 -6.85 11.45 -1.21
CA SER A 18 -5.77 12.21 -0.57
C SER A 18 -4.46 11.44 -0.69
N VAL A 19 -3.37 12.15 -0.98
CA VAL A 19 -2.02 11.56 -1.03
C VAL A 19 -1.39 11.66 0.36
N ALA A 20 -0.95 10.53 0.89
CA ALA A 20 -0.22 10.52 2.16
C ALA A 20 1.25 10.94 1.96
N VAL A 21 1.72 11.84 2.82
CA VAL A 21 3.09 12.39 2.83
C VAL A 21 3.65 12.41 4.25
N ASP A 22 4.97 12.42 4.39
CA ASP A 22 5.65 12.63 5.67
C ASP A 22 5.74 14.13 6.04
N ALA A 23 6.37 14.44 7.18
CA ALA A 23 6.52 15.81 7.69
C ALA A 23 7.38 16.72 6.79
N GLN A 24 8.16 16.15 5.86
CA GLN A 24 8.97 16.89 4.88
C GLN A 24 8.26 16.97 3.51
N GLY A 25 7.05 16.43 3.39
CA GLY A 25 6.27 16.41 2.16
C GLY A 25 6.63 15.26 1.21
N THR A 26 7.41 14.26 1.66
CA THR A 26 7.75 13.11 0.82
C THR A 26 6.57 12.14 0.72
N SER A 27 6.21 11.71 -0.49
CA SER A 27 5.11 10.76 -0.69
C SER A 27 5.42 9.37 -0.13
N VAL A 28 4.52 8.86 0.72
CA VAL A 28 4.64 7.50 1.29
C VAL A 28 4.46 6.41 0.23
N HIS A 29 3.81 6.72 -0.89
CA HIS A 29 3.66 5.79 -2.01
C HIS A 29 4.99 5.55 -2.74
N ILE A 30 6.01 6.38 -2.49
CA ILE A 30 7.37 6.20 -3.02
C ILE A 30 8.27 5.51 -1.97
N THR A 31 8.19 5.94 -0.72
CA THR A 31 9.08 5.44 0.33
C THR A 31 8.63 4.09 0.89
N GLY A 32 7.33 3.88 1.06
CA GLY A 32 6.75 2.65 1.59
C GLY A 32 7.18 1.38 0.84
N PRO A 33 7.03 1.30 -0.50
CA PRO A 33 7.48 0.14 -1.26
C PRO A 33 8.98 -0.15 -1.10
N LYS A 34 9.82 0.89 -1.07
CA LYS A 34 11.27 0.74 -0.87
C LYS A 34 11.60 0.20 0.51
N THR A 35 10.94 0.71 1.56
CA THR A 35 11.12 0.24 2.93
C THR A 35 10.73 -1.24 3.05
N TRP A 36 9.57 -1.62 2.52
CA TRP A 36 9.12 -3.02 2.56
C TRP A 36 9.98 -3.94 1.71
N GLN A 37 10.43 -3.49 0.54
CA GLN A 37 11.38 -4.25 -0.28
C GLN A 37 12.64 -4.57 0.51
N ALA A 38 13.27 -3.57 1.13
CA ALA A 38 14.47 -3.77 1.94
C ALA A 38 14.20 -4.69 3.15
N ALA A 39 13.07 -4.51 3.84
CA ALA A 39 12.70 -5.35 4.98
C ALA A 39 12.46 -6.82 4.56
N ILE A 40 11.86 -7.06 3.40
CA ILE A 40 11.66 -8.40 2.84
C ILE A 40 13.00 -9.02 2.42
N GLU A 41 13.89 -8.26 1.78
CA GLU A 41 15.23 -8.71 1.40
C GLU A 41 16.07 -9.09 2.64
N GLU A 42 15.99 -8.30 3.71
CA GLU A 42 16.65 -8.59 4.99
C GLU A 42 16.04 -9.84 5.67
N GLN A 43 14.72 -10.01 5.62
CA GLN A 43 14.04 -11.20 6.13
C GLN A 43 14.23 -12.44 5.25
N ALA A 44 14.66 -12.30 4.00
CA ALA A 44 14.84 -13.40 3.06
C ALA A 44 16.08 -14.28 3.34
N ILE A 45 16.73 -14.11 4.50
CA ILE A 45 17.82 -14.94 5.01
C ILE A 45 17.28 -15.59 6.32
N GLU A 46 17.15 -16.90 6.54
CA GLU A 46 17.60 -18.12 5.86
C GLU A 46 16.38 -19.03 5.58
N LEU A 47 16.22 -19.48 4.32
CA LEU A 47 15.58 -20.77 4.04
C LEU A 47 16.71 -21.71 3.62
N PHE A 48 16.92 -22.73 4.46
CA PHE A 48 17.94 -23.78 4.35
C PHE A 48 18.22 -24.30 2.94
#